data_AF-A0A1I7UW24-F1
#
_entry.id   AF-A0A1I7UW24-F1
#
_cell.length_a   1.000
_cell.length_b   1.000
_cell.length_c   1.000
_cell.angle_alpha   90.00
_cell.angle_beta   90.00
_cell.angle_gamma   90.00
#
_symmetry.space_group_name_H-M   'P 1'
#
loop_
_entity.id
_entity.type
_entity.pdbx_description
1 polymer ?
#
loop_
_entity_poly.entity_id
_entity_poly.type
_entity_poly.pdbx_seq_one_letter_code
_entity_poly.pdbx_strand_id
1 'polypeptide(L)'
;MGSSKPNAKPSFRRAYIRPILLIYSLLGTVGTSYAVFTEKQSFIWVNNMATVALHASIFTGVALNSEKSLRYAKKIVKFFIFLYILCFLFFPVVVSSYRASGLMTVGYPKMLIESVGCFFQKPRTADQAEFDRQLDIHTKDQIFKVFNDSIIKERVEVLFQDPENRRFVLKVPNNENFKMIANANFRMNDFTNRLVFDNIFQKIKNHEMYKAGLLSGFGIELACFLTIILIYMQYEMISHLWVHSAVANPMVEQYLHF
;
A
#
# COMPACT_ATOMS: atom_id res chain seq x y z
N MET A 1 -39.86 39.80 32.04
CA MET A 1 -40.50 39.29 30.80
C MET A 1 -39.40 39.16 29.75
N GLY A 2 -38.70 38.04 29.58
CA GLY A 2 -39.19 36.67 29.54
C GLY A 2 -39.59 36.30 28.10
N SER A 3 -38.64 36.29 27.15
CA SER A 3 -38.86 35.74 25.81
C SER A 3 -37.83 34.63 25.56
N SER A 4 -38.09 33.49 26.20
CA SER A 4 -37.49 32.21 25.86
C SER A 4 -38.08 31.74 24.53
N LYS A 5 -37.32 31.88 23.43
CA LYS A 5 -37.69 31.23 22.16
C LYS A 5 -37.74 29.71 22.38
N PRO A 6 -38.79 29.03 21.88
CA PRO A 6 -39.02 27.62 22.16
C PRO A 6 -38.05 26.76 21.35
N ASN A 7 -37.41 25.82 22.04
CA ASN A 7 -36.99 24.49 21.58
C ASN A 7 -36.97 24.29 20.05
N ALA A 8 -35.87 24.69 19.41
CA ALA A 8 -35.53 24.14 18.11
C ALA A 8 -35.28 22.63 18.31
N LYS A 9 -36.29 21.81 17.99
CA LYS A 9 -36.15 20.34 17.96
C LYS A 9 -34.92 20.04 17.07
N PRO A 10 -33.90 19.31 17.57
CA PRO A 10 -32.73 18.99 16.77
C PRO A 10 -33.19 18.25 15.51
N SER A 11 -32.84 18.79 14.35
CA SER A 11 -33.35 18.26 13.08
C SER A 11 -32.90 16.81 12.89
N PHE A 12 -33.86 15.98 12.47
CA PHE A 12 -33.82 14.52 12.43
C PHE A 12 -32.91 13.95 11.32
N ARG A 13 -31.79 14.61 10.97
CA ARG A 13 -30.80 14.10 10.01
C ARG A 13 -29.77 13.13 10.61
N ARG A 14 -29.79 12.93 11.94
CA ARG A 14 -28.74 12.18 12.67
C ARG A 14 -29.11 10.75 13.08
N ALA A 15 -30.35 10.31 12.85
CA ALA A 15 -30.83 8.98 13.23
C ALA A 15 -30.07 7.83 12.54
N TYR A 16 -29.48 8.08 11.36
CA TYR A 16 -28.82 7.06 10.55
C TYR A 16 -27.32 6.86 10.87
N ILE A 17 -26.70 7.72 11.67
CA ILE A 17 -25.25 7.64 11.98
C ILE A 17 -24.91 6.36 12.75
N ARG A 18 -25.75 5.98 13.71
CA ARG A 18 -25.54 4.81 14.57
C ARG A 18 -25.57 3.49 13.79
N PRO A 19 -26.62 3.15 13.00
CA PRO A 19 -26.62 1.90 12.24
C PRO A 19 -25.49 1.84 11.21
N ILE A 20 -25.15 2.97 10.56
CA ILE A 20 -24.01 3.03 9.62
C ILE A 20 -22.70 2.67 10.33
N LEU A 21 -22.41 3.29 11.49
CA LEU A 21 -21.20 3.01 12.25
C LEU A 21 -21.14 1.56 12.75
N LEU A 22 -22.27 0.99 13.17
CA LEU A 22 -22.33 -0.40 13.62
C LEU A 22 -22.04 -1.37 12.49
N ILE A 23 -22.69 -1.20 11.33
CA ILE A 23 -22.46 -2.04 10.14
C ILE A 23 -21.01 -1.91 9.67
N TYR A 24 -20.52 -0.68 9.56
CA TYR A 24 -19.16 -0.42 9.12
C TYR A 24 -18.12 -1.02 10.08
N SER A 25 -18.29 -0.85 11.39
CA SER A 25 -17.37 -1.41 12.38
C SER A 25 -17.46 -2.93 12.46
N LEU A 26 -18.63 -3.52 12.24
CA LEU A 26 -18.80 -4.96 12.14
C LEU A 26 -18.06 -5.52 10.91
N LEU A 27 -18.27 -4.91 9.74
CA LEU A 27 -17.57 -5.29 8.50
C LEU A 27 -16.05 -5.14 8.63
N GLY A 28 -15.59 -4.04 9.23
CA GLY A 28 -14.17 -3.83 9.52
C GLY A 28 -13.60 -4.89 10.45
N THR A 29 -14.31 -5.19 11.55
CA THR A 29 -13.88 -6.23 12.50
C THR A 29 -13.81 -7.60 11.85
N VAL A 30 -14.87 -8.05 11.17
CA VAL A 30 -14.93 -9.38 10.54
C VAL A 30 -13.93 -9.49 9.38
N GLY A 31 -13.90 -8.50 8.49
CA GLY A 31 -13.02 -8.49 7.33
C GLY A 31 -11.54 -8.49 7.74
N THR A 32 -11.16 -7.66 8.70
CA THR A 32 -9.77 -7.60 9.17
C THR A 32 -9.40 -8.79 10.07
N SER A 33 -10.35 -9.38 10.79
CA SER A 33 -10.10 -10.60 11.60
C SER A 33 -9.67 -11.78 10.73
N TYR A 34 -10.27 -11.96 9.56
CA TYR A 34 -9.80 -12.98 8.62
C TYR A 34 -8.34 -12.73 8.22
N ALA A 35 -7.99 -11.49 7.88
CA ALA A 35 -6.62 -11.11 7.53
C ALA A 35 -5.63 -11.34 8.68
N VAL A 36 -6.04 -11.15 9.94
CA VAL A 36 -5.22 -11.48 11.11
C VAL A 36 -4.83 -12.97 11.15
N PHE A 37 -5.74 -13.89 10.80
CA PHE A 37 -5.46 -15.33 10.87
C PHE A 37 -4.68 -15.85 9.66
N THR A 38 -4.79 -15.18 8.51
CA THR A 38 -4.12 -15.61 7.27
C THR A 38 -2.77 -14.95 7.03
N GLU A 39 -2.53 -13.77 7.63
CA GLU A 39 -1.32 -12.99 7.40
C GLU A 39 -0.10 -13.61 8.08
N LYS A 40 0.96 -13.82 7.31
CA LYS A 40 2.23 -14.40 7.81
C LYS A 40 3.24 -13.33 8.17
N GLN A 41 3.06 -12.11 7.67
CA GLN A 41 4.00 -11.02 7.90
C GLN A 41 3.71 -10.34 9.23
N SER A 42 4.67 -10.39 10.17
CA SER A 42 4.50 -9.86 11.53
C SER A 42 4.05 -8.41 11.56
N PHE A 43 4.53 -7.58 10.64
CA PHE A 43 4.21 -6.17 10.60
C PHE A 43 2.77 -5.88 10.15
N ILE A 44 2.33 -6.52 9.06
CA ILE A 44 0.95 -6.43 8.57
C ILE A 44 -0.01 -7.04 9.61
N TRP A 45 0.41 -8.15 10.23
CA TRP A 45 -0.32 -8.80 11.30
C TRP A 45 -0.58 -7.87 12.49
N VAL A 46 0.44 -7.15 12.99
CA VAL A 46 0.29 -6.15 14.06
C VAL A 46 -0.66 -5.03 13.64
N ASN A 47 -0.55 -4.52 12.41
CA ASN A 47 -1.46 -3.49 11.90
C ASN A 47 -2.92 -4.00 11.83
N ASN A 48 -3.12 -5.24 11.39
CA ASN A 48 -4.44 -5.86 11.32
C ASN A 48 -5.03 -6.06 12.72
N MET A 49 -4.23 -6.53 13.69
CA MET A 49 -4.65 -6.63 15.10
C MET A 49 -5.07 -5.28 15.68
N ALA A 50 -4.26 -4.23 15.44
CA ALA A 50 -4.59 -2.88 15.88
C ALA A 50 -5.89 -2.37 15.24
N THR A 51 -6.09 -2.66 13.96
CA THR A 51 -7.31 -2.27 13.21
C THR A 51 -8.55 -3.01 13.72
N VAL A 52 -8.43 -4.31 14.03
CA VAL A 52 -9.51 -5.09 14.69
C VAL A 52 -9.83 -4.49 16.06
N ALA A 53 -8.83 -4.17 16.87
CA ALA A 53 -9.02 -3.55 18.18
C ALA A 53 -9.72 -2.18 18.08
N LEU A 54 -9.37 -1.37 17.08
CA LEU A 54 -10.04 -0.09 16.79
C LEU A 54 -11.52 -0.30 16.47
N HIS A 55 -11.85 -1.15 15.50
CA HIS A 55 -13.24 -1.36 15.09
C HIS A 55 -14.07 -2.05 16.16
N ALA A 56 -13.51 -3.00 16.91
CA ALA A 56 -14.18 -3.60 18.06
C ALA A 56 -14.50 -2.54 19.14
N SER A 57 -13.55 -1.65 19.44
CA SER A 57 -13.76 -0.58 20.42
C SER A 57 -14.84 0.41 19.99
N ILE A 58 -14.88 0.78 18.70
CA ILE A 58 -15.93 1.63 18.14
C ILE A 58 -17.28 0.92 18.21
N PHE A 59 -17.33 -0.35 17.77
CA PHE A 59 -18.55 -1.15 17.77
C PHE A 59 -19.15 -1.24 19.18
N THR A 60 -18.35 -1.63 20.18
CA THR A 60 -18.79 -1.71 21.58
C THR A 60 -19.24 -0.36 22.11
N GLY A 61 -18.50 0.72 21.82
CA GLY A 61 -18.85 2.07 22.25
C GLY A 61 -20.20 2.54 21.72
N VAL A 62 -20.45 2.31 20.43
CA VAL A 62 -21.68 2.70 19.71
C VAL A 62 -22.86 1.77 20.03
N ALA A 63 -22.60 0.47 20.27
CA ALA A 63 -23.62 -0.50 20.67
C ALA A 63 -24.19 -0.15 22.05
N LEU A 64 -23.31 0.09 23.03
CA LEU A 64 -23.72 0.49 24.39
C LEU A 64 -24.36 1.88 24.44
N ASN A 65 -23.93 2.81 23.56
CA ASN A 65 -24.52 4.14 23.39
C ASN A 65 -24.63 4.98 24.69
N SER A 66 -23.78 4.69 25.68
CA SER A 66 -23.68 5.47 26.91
C SER A 66 -22.68 6.61 26.73
N GLU A 67 -22.82 7.69 27.51
CA GLU A 67 -21.87 8.80 27.47
C GLU A 67 -20.42 8.34 27.75
N LYS A 68 -20.24 7.52 28.79
CA LYS A 68 -18.92 6.99 29.20
C LYS A 68 -18.32 6.12 28.09
N SER A 69 -19.10 5.23 27.47
CA SER A 69 -18.62 4.34 26.39
C SER A 69 -18.26 5.10 25.11
N LEU A 70 -19.07 6.10 24.72
CA LEU A 70 -18.80 6.93 23.53
C LEU A 70 -17.59 7.85 23.76
N ARG A 71 -17.43 8.40 24.97
CA ARG A 71 -16.24 9.18 25.35
C ARG A 71 -14.97 8.32 25.29
N TYR A 72 -15.04 7.07 25.75
CA TYR A 72 -13.92 6.13 25.65
C TYR A 72 -13.59 5.77 24.20
N ALA A 73 -14.59 5.41 23.39
CA ALA A 73 -14.41 5.14 21.97
C ALA A 73 -13.78 6.34 21.24
N LYS A 74 -14.27 7.57 21.51
CA LYS A 74 -13.68 8.80 20.97
C LYS A 74 -12.20 8.97 21.31
N LYS A 75 -11.79 8.65 22.55
CA LYS A 75 -10.37 8.70 22.96
C LYS A 75 -9.52 7.68 22.21
N ILE A 76 -10.02 6.45 22.04
CA ILE A 76 -9.34 5.41 21.26
C ILE A 76 -9.15 5.87 19.81
N VAL A 77 -10.21 6.34 19.15
CA VAL A 77 -10.10 6.80 17.76
C VAL A 77 -9.09 7.94 17.64
N LYS A 78 -9.08 8.90 18.58
CA LYS A 78 -8.08 9.98 18.60
C LYS A 78 -6.64 9.45 18.75
N PHE A 79 -6.43 8.45 19.60
CA PHE A 79 -5.13 7.79 19.73
C PHE A 79 -4.70 7.12 18.41
N PHE A 80 -5.61 6.43 17.74
CA PHE A 80 -5.35 5.82 16.43
C PHE A 80 -5.04 6.84 15.34
N ILE A 81 -5.72 7.99 15.31
CA ILE A 81 -5.37 9.09 14.39
C ILE A 81 -3.91 9.50 14.59
N PHE A 82 -3.49 9.72 15.84
CA PHE A 82 -2.10 10.07 16.15
C PHE A 82 -1.12 8.98 15.73
N LEU A 83 -1.43 7.71 16.03
CA LEU A 83 -0.60 6.58 15.63
C LEU A 83 -0.44 6.50 14.10
N TYR A 84 -1.53 6.66 13.35
CA TYR A 84 -1.50 6.64 11.89
C TYR A 84 -0.79 7.87 11.28
N ILE A 85 -0.82 9.03 11.94
CA ILE A 85 0.02 10.17 11.55
C ILE A 85 1.51 9.83 11.72
N LEU A 86 1.90 9.16 12.81
CA LEU A 86 3.27 8.67 12.96
C LEU A 86 3.61 7.65 11.87
N CYS A 87 2.73 6.69 11.60
CA CYS A 87 2.93 5.73 10.51
C CYS A 87 3.09 6.44 9.15
N PHE A 88 2.29 7.47 8.87
CA PHE A 88 2.40 8.28 7.64
C PHE A 88 3.77 8.94 7.50
N LEU A 89 4.39 9.40 8.59
CA LEU A 89 5.72 10.02 8.55
C LEU A 89 6.85 9.00 8.34
N PHE A 90 6.74 7.80 8.92
CA PHE A 90 7.83 6.82 8.92
C PHE A 90 7.70 5.76 7.82
N PHE A 91 6.51 5.20 7.60
CA PHE A 91 6.33 4.02 6.77
C PHE A 91 6.64 4.26 5.28
N PRO A 92 6.23 5.37 4.64
CA PRO A 92 6.56 5.61 3.24
C PRO A 92 8.07 5.61 3.00
N VAL A 93 8.84 6.23 3.91
CA VAL A 93 10.30 6.30 3.83
C VAL A 93 10.91 4.91 4.03
N VAL A 94 10.47 4.16 5.05
CA VAL A 94 10.98 2.82 5.34
C VAL A 94 10.69 1.88 4.17
N VAL A 95 9.45 1.83 3.68
CA VAL A 95 9.05 0.94 2.58
C VAL A 95 9.77 1.33 1.28
N SER A 96 9.84 2.63 0.98
CA SER A 96 10.55 3.12 -0.21
C SER A 96 12.04 2.74 -0.18
N SER A 97 12.69 2.94 0.96
CA SER A 97 14.12 2.62 1.15
C SER A 97 14.38 1.11 1.11
N TYR A 98 13.52 0.33 1.77
CA TYR A 98 13.62 -1.13 1.83
C TYR A 98 13.40 -1.79 0.47
N ARG A 99 12.55 -1.19 -0.37
CA ARG A 99 12.33 -1.65 -1.74
C ARG A 99 13.38 -1.14 -2.72
N ALA A 100 13.85 0.10 -2.57
CA ALA A 100 14.93 0.66 -3.39
C ALA A 100 16.26 -0.07 -3.18
N SER A 101 16.52 -0.58 -1.96
CA SER A 101 17.71 -1.39 -1.68
C SER A 101 17.68 -2.80 -2.27
N GLY A 102 16.52 -3.25 -2.77
CA GLY A 102 16.32 -4.60 -3.28
C GLY A 102 16.24 -5.69 -2.19
N LEU A 103 16.20 -5.31 -0.91
CA LEU A 103 16.00 -6.24 0.22
C LEU A 103 14.56 -6.76 0.30
N MET A 104 13.61 -5.97 -0.19
CA MET A 104 12.24 -6.40 -0.40
C MET A 104 12.17 -7.28 -1.66
N THR A 105 12.37 -8.59 -1.50
CA THR A 105 12.19 -9.57 -2.58
C THR A 105 10.79 -9.46 -3.19
N VAL A 106 10.65 -9.81 -4.47
CA VAL A 106 9.44 -9.58 -5.29
C VAL A 106 8.20 -10.35 -4.80
N GLY A 107 8.30 -11.13 -3.72
CA GLY A 107 7.15 -11.69 -3.01
C GLY A 107 6.38 -10.69 -2.12
N TYR A 108 6.93 -9.49 -1.87
CA TYR A 108 6.43 -8.58 -0.83
C TYR A 108 5.47 -7.47 -1.27
N PRO A 109 5.11 -7.32 -2.56
CA PRO A 109 3.71 -7.05 -2.87
C PRO A 109 3.33 -7.58 -4.25
N LYS A 110 2.92 -8.84 -4.26
CA LYS A 110 1.98 -9.37 -5.26
C LYS A 110 0.53 -9.28 -4.79
N MET A 111 0.27 -9.12 -3.48
CA MET A 111 -0.98 -8.51 -3.00
C MET A 111 -1.14 -7.11 -3.63
N LEU A 112 -2.25 -6.40 -3.54
CA LEU A 112 -2.50 -5.14 -4.27
C LEU A 112 -2.42 -5.23 -5.81
N ILE A 113 -1.27 -5.43 -6.45
CA ILE A 113 -1.17 -5.52 -7.92
C ILE A 113 -1.69 -6.85 -8.48
N GLU A 114 -1.45 -8.01 -7.86
CA GLU A 114 -2.17 -9.25 -8.22
C GLU A 114 -3.53 -9.34 -7.52
N SER A 115 -3.75 -8.71 -6.36
CA SER A 115 -5.10 -8.65 -5.77
C SER A 115 -6.10 -7.92 -6.67
N VAL A 116 -5.69 -6.79 -7.26
CA VAL A 116 -6.47 -6.06 -8.26
C VAL A 116 -6.26 -6.67 -9.64
N GLY A 117 -5.05 -7.12 -9.95
CA GLY A 117 -4.69 -7.75 -11.21
C GLY A 117 -5.42 -9.06 -11.46
N CYS A 118 -5.73 -9.88 -10.47
CA CYS A 118 -6.53 -11.10 -10.66
C CYS A 118 -7.97 -10.80 -11.14
N PHE A 119 -8.51 -9.61 -10.87
CA PHE A 119 -9.80 -9.19 -11.41
C PHE A 119 -9.72 -8.68 -12.86
N PHE A 120 -8.52 -8.32 -13.34
CA PHE A 120 -8.29 -7.75 -14.67
C PHE A 120 -7.34 -8.57 -15.56
N GLN A 121 -6.74 -9.64 -15.03
CA GLN A 121 -5.85 -10.53 -15.77
C GLN A 121 -6.70 -11.39 -16.69
N LYS A 122 -6.78 -10.97 -17.96
CA LYS A 122 -7.17 -11.87 -19.03
C LYS A 122 -6.25 -13.10 -18.99
N PRO A 123 -6.78 -14.31 -19.18
CA PRO A 123 -5.95 -15.51 -19.29
C PRO A 123 -4.90 -15.28 -20.37
N ARG A 124 -3.63 -15.58 -20.06
CA ARG A 124 -2.54 -15.56 -21.03
C ARG A 124 -2.92 -16.48 -22.19
N THR A 125 -3.18 -15.90 -23.36
CA THR A 125 -3.45 -16.66 -24.58
C THR A 125 -2.14 -17.23 -25.13
N ALA A 126 -2.23 -18.29 -25.95
CA ALA A 126 -1.07 -18.86 -26.63
C ALA A 126 -0.29 -17.81 -27.44
N ASP A 127 -1.00 -16.84 -28.02
CA ASP A 127 -0.41 -15.72 -28.78
C ASP A 127 0.49 -14.82 -27.92
N GLN A 128 0.14 -14.63 -26.64
CA GLN A 128 0.94 -13.82 -25.72
C GLN A 128 2.26 -14.51 -25.35
N ALA A 129 2.25 -15.83 -25.23
CA ALA A 129 3.45 -16.62 -24.92
C ALA A 129 4.41 -16.66 -26.11
N GLU A 130 3.89 -16.77 -27.34
CA GLU A 130 4.70 -16.71 -28.55
C GLU A 130 5.31 -15.32 -28.75
N PHE A 131 4.54 -14.25 -28.50
CA PHE A 131 5.07 -12.88 -28.51
C PHE A 131 6.21 -12.69 -27.50
N ASP A 132 6.04 -13.16 -26.26
CA ASP A 132 7.06 -13.10 -25.21
C ASP A 132 8.35 -13.82 -25.65
N ARG A 133 8.23 -14.96 -26.35
CA ARG A 133 9.37 -15.72 -26.88
C ARG A 133 10.07 -14.98 -28.02
N GLN A 134 9.32 -14.39 -28.95
CA GLN A 134 9.89 -13.61 -30.05
C GLN A 134 10.62 -12.37 -29.54
N LEU A 135 10.07 -11.71 -28.52
CA LEU A 135 10.72 -10.57 -27.87
C LEU A 135 12.05 -10.96 -27.22
N ASP A 136 12.10 -12.13 -26.56
CA ASP A 136 13.34 -12.63 -25.95
C ASP A 136 14.42 -12.90 -27.01
N ILE A 137 14.07 -13.59 -28.09
CA ILE A 137 14.99 -13.88 -29.20
C ILE A 137 15.52 -12.57 -29.81
N HIS A 138 14.62 -11.63 -30.13
CA HIS A 138 14.99 -10.34 -30.70
C HIS A 138 15.92 -9.54 -29.78
N THR A 139 15.65 -9.53 -28.47
CA THR A 139 16.49 -8.81 -27.49
C THR A 139 17.88 -9.46 -27.39
N LYS A 140 17.95 -10.79 -27.33
CA LYS A 140 19.22 -11.53 -27.33
C LYS A 140 20.05 -11.20 -28.56
N ASP A 141 19.44 -11.22 -29.74
CA ASP A 141 20.12 -10.90 -30.99
C ASP A 141 20.68 -9.47 -31.00
N GLN A 142 19.94 -8.50 -30.46
CA GLN A 142 20.45 -7.14 -30.32
C GLN A 142 21.68 -7.08 -29.41
N ILE A 143 21.62 -7.74 -28.25
CA ILE A 143 22.73 -7.77 -27.30
C ILE A 143 23.95 -8.48 -27.92
N PHE A 144 23.74 -9.60 -28.61
CA PHE A 144 24.82 -10.41 -29.21
C PHE A 144 25.48 -9.74 -30.42
N LYS A 145 24.77 -8.85 -31.12
CA LYS A 145 25.35 -8.00 -32.16
C LYS A 145 26.39 -7.03 -31.60
N VAL A 146 26.17 -6.51 -30.40
CA VAL A 146 27.07 -5.56 -29.75
C VAL A 146 28.17 -6.28 -28.95
N PHE A 147 27.80 -7.34 -28.23
CA PHE A 147 28.71 -8.15 -27.42
C PHE A 147 28.83 -9.54 -28.03
N ASN A 148 29.83 -9.74 -28.88
CA ASN A 148 30.03 -11.02 -29.58
C ASN A 148 30.77 -12.10 -28.75
N ASP A 149 31.24 -11.74 -27.56
CA ASP A 149 31.98 -12.61 -26.64
C ASP A 149 31.11 -13.80 -26.15
N SER A 150 31.68 -15.01 -26.15
CA SER A 150 31.01 -16.24 -25.68
C SER A 150 30.62 -16.16 -24.21
N ILE A 151 31.43 -15.50 -23.38
CA ILE A 151 31.18 -15.35 -21.93
C ILE A 151 29.92 -14.51 -21.69
N ILE A 152 29.74 -13.44 -22.47
CA ILE A 152 28.56 -12.57 -22.35
C ILE A 152 27.32 -13.26 -22.87
N LYS A 153 27.43 -14.04 -23.95
CA LYS A 153 26.31 -14.84 -24.47
C LYS A 153 25.79 -15.83 -23.43
N GLU A 154 26.69 -16.58 -22.80
CA GLU A 154 26.33 -17.52 -21.73
C GLU A 154 25.66 -16.79 -20.55
N ARG A 155 26.22 -15.65 -20.14
CA ARG A 155 25.65 -14.87 -19.04
C ARG A 155 24.26 -14.32 -19.35
N VAL A 156 24.04 -13.83 -20.56
CA VAL A 156 22.72 -13.35 -21.00
C VAL A 156 21.71 -14.50 -20.98
N GLU A 157 22.08 -15.69 -21.45
CA GLU A 157 21.24 -16.88 -21.36
C GLU A 157 20.84 -17.20 -19.92
N VAL A 158 21.80 -17.20 -18.99
CA VAL A 158 21.54 -17.41 -17.56
C VAL A 158 20.58 -16.34 -17.00
N LEU A 159 20.75 -15.08 -17.37
CA LEU A 159 19.87 -13.99 -16.92
C LEU A 159 18.45 -14.07 -17.49
N PHE A 160 18.25 -14.67 -18.66
CA PHE A 160 16.93 -14.91 -19.24
C PHE A 160 16.19 -16.09 -18.60
N GLN A 161 16.91 -17.08 -18.06
CA GLN A 161 16.32 -18.20 -17.33
C GLN A 161 15.68 -17.75 -16.00
N ASP A 162 16.24 -16.72 -15.37
CA ASP A 162 15.67 -16.13 -14.16
C ASP A 162 14.61 -15.06 -14.51
N PRO A 163 13.33 -15.27 -14.17
CA PRO A 163 12.26 -14.32 -14.48
C PRO A 163 12.48 -12.93 -13.85
N GLU A 164 13.20 -12.83 -12.72
CA GLU A 164 13.50 -11.53 -12.10
C GLU A 164 14.54 -10.73 -12.86
N ASN A 165 15.52 -11.42 -13.45
CA ASN A 165 16.59 -10.80 -14.22
C ASN A 165 16.16 -10.55 -15.67
N ARG A 166 15.33 -11.43 -16.26
CA ARG A 166 14.76 -11.28 -17.61
C ARG A 166 14.18 -9.89 -17.86
N ARG A 167 13.36 -9.36 -16.94
CA ARG A 167 12.77 -8.01 -17.06
C ARG A 167 13.79 -6.88 -17.16
N PHE A 168 14.98 -7.05 -16.58
CA PHE A 168 16.06 -6.06 -16.64
C PHE A 168 16.87 -6.22 -17.93
N VAL A 169 17.13 -7.47 -18.35
CA VAL A 169 17.84 -7.75 -19.61
C VAL A 169 17.06 -7.21 -20.81
N LEU A 170 15.74 -7.37 -20.82
CA LEU A 170 14.85 -6.80 -21.86
C LEU A 170 14.97 -5.28 -22.03
N LYS A 171 15.48 -4.57 -21.02
CA LYS A 171 15.68 -3.11 -21.06
C LYS A 171 17.08 -2.70 -21.51
N VAL A 172 18.02 -3.63 -21.62
CA VAL A 172 19.41 -3.36 -22.03
C VAL A 172 19.49 -2.66 -23.39
N PRO A 173 18.78 -3.11 -24.45
CA PRO A 173 18.87 -2.44 -25.75
C PRO A 173 18.35 -1.00 -25.77
N ASN A 174 17.50 -0.64 -24.80
CA ASN A 174 16.94 0.70 -24.69
C ASN A 174 17.87 1.68 -23.97
N ASN A 175 18.92 1.20 -23.30
CA ASN A 175 19.86 2.02 -22.56
C ASN A 175 20.69 2.91 -23.50
N GLU A 176 20.88 4.18 -23.12
CA GLU A 176 21.65 5.15 -23.92
C GLU A 176 23.10 4.69 -24.15
N ASN A 177 23.76 4.14 -23.11
CA ASN A 177 25.13 3.65 -23.23
C ASN A 177 25.21 2.48 -24.21
N PHE A 178 24.22 1.58 -24.20
CA PHE A 178 24.15 0.47 -25.15
C PHE A 178 23.99 0.98 -26.59
N LYS A 179 23.09 1.93 -26.82
CA LYS A 179 22.89 2.56 -28.14
C LYS A 179 24.13 3.27 -28.65
N MET A 180 24.85 3.97 -27.78
CA MET A 180 26.12 4.61 -28.14
C MET A 180 27.17 3.59 -28.60
N ILE A 181 27.31 2.47 -27.88
CA ILE A 181 28.26 1.40 -28.26
C ILE A 181 27.83 0.73 -29.56
N ALA A 182 26.54 0.42 -29.71
CA ALA A 182 25.98 -0.17 -30.91
C ALA A 182 26.22 0.69 -32.15
N ASN A 183 26.04 2.01 -32.04
CA ASN A 183 26.25 2.95 -33.15
C ASN A 183 27.73 3.17 -33.47
N ALA A 184 28.60 3.11 -32.46
CA ALA A 184 30.02 3.37 -32.63
C ALA A 184 30.82 2.16 -33.14
N ASN A 185 30.21 0.96 -33.23
CA ASN A 185 30.87 -0.27 -33.68
C ASN A 185 32.22 -0.55 -33.00
N PHE A 186 32.37 -0.18 -31.73
CA PHE A 186 33.61 -0.40 -30.98
C PHE A 186 33.85 -1.90 -30.79
N ARG A 187 34.99 -2.40 -31.27
CA ARG A 187 35.51 -3.71 -30.89
C ARG A 187 36.24 -3.57 -29.57
N MET A 188 35.61 -4.00 -28.48
CA MET A 188 36.27 -4.07 -27.18
C MET A 188 36.80 -5.47 -26.91
N ASN A 189 37.84 -5.56 -26.08
CA ASN A 189 38.34 -6.83 -25.56
C ASN A 189 37.32 -7.46 -24.60
N ASP A 190 37.40 -8.78 -24.42
CA ASP A 190 36.48 -9.59 -23.62
C ASP A 190 36.27 -9.04 -22.19
N PHE A 191 37.37 -8.64 -21.52
CA PHE A 191 37.30 -8.04 -20.19
C PHE A 191 36.47 -6.74 -20.16
N THR A 192 36.69 -5.87 -21.15
CA THR A 192 35.99 -4.58 -21.25
C THR A 192 34.51 -4.80 -21.59
N ASN A 193 34.20 -5.75 -22.48
CA ASN A 193 32.81 -6.12 -22.79
C ASN A 193 32.06 -6.55 -21.53
N ARG A 194 32.70 -7.39 -20.70
CA ARG A 194 32.13 -7.83 -19.42
C ARG A 194 31.88 -6.68 -18.46
N LEU A 195 32.87 -5.82 -18.26
CA LEU A 195 32.74 -4.68 -17.36
C LEU A 195 31.62 -3.73 -17.81
N VAL A 196 31.56 -3.44 -19.11
CA VAL A 196 30.59 -2.52 -19.70
C VAL A 196 29.17 -3.09 -19.63
N PHE A 197 28.99 -4.37 -20.01
CA PHE A 197 27.69 -5.03 -19.89
C PHE A 197 27.21 -5.05 -18.43
N ASP A 198 28.07 -5.42 -17.49
CA ASP A 198 27.72 -5.48 -16.06
C ASP A 198 27.34 -4.11 -15.52
N ASN A 199 28.07 -3.07 -15.92
CA ASN A 199 27.76 -1.69 -15.52
C ASN A 199 26.40 -1.24 -16.09
N ILE A 200 26.13 -1.52 -17.38
CA ILE A 200 24.83 -1.20 -18.01
C ILE A 200 23.70 -1.95 -17.29
N PHE A 201 23.86 -3.26 -17.09
CA PHE A 201 22.86 -4.11 -16.46
C PHE A 201 22.60 -3.67 -15.01
N GLN A 202 23.64 -3.42 -14.22
CA GLN A 202 23.51 -2.98 -12.84
C GLN A 202 22.88 -1.59 -12.75
N LYS A 203 23.20 -0.67 -13.67
CA LYS A 203 22.59 0.67 -13.74
C LYS A 203 21.08 0.58 -14.02
N ILE A 204 20.67 -0.29 -14.94
CA ILE A 204 19.24 -0.56 -15.23
C ILE A 204 18.57 -1.14 -13.99
N LYS A 205 19.15 -2.17 -13.38
CA LYS A 205 18.62 -2.81 -12.18
C LYS A 205 18.42 -1.80 -11.05
N ASN A 206 19.45 -1.00 -10.75
CA ASN A 206 19.40 0.01 -9.70
C ASN A 206 18.33 1.07 -9.99
N HIS A 207 18.23 1.55 -11.24
CA HIS A 207 17.22 2.55 -11.62
C HIS A 207 15.79 2.01 -11.47
N GLU A 208 15.56 0.76 -11.87
CA GLU A 208 14.25 0.11 -11.75
C GLU A 208 13.87 -0.16 -10.29
N MET A 209 14.82 -0.61 -9.46
CA MET A 209 14.60 -0.78 -8.02
C MET A 209 14.32 0.55 -7.34
N TYR A 210 15.05 1.60 -7.69
CA TYR A 210 14.79 2.96 -7.21
C TYR A 210 13.38 3.44 -7.58
N LYS A 211 12.98 3.28 -8.85
CA LYS A 211 11.64 3.65 -9.32
C LYS A 211 10.54 2.86 -8.61
N ALA A 212 10.76 1.55 -8.41
CA ALA A 212 9.83 0.71 -7.66
C ALA A 212 9.72 1.13 -6.19
N GLY A 213 10.84 1.48 -5.56
CA GLY A 213 10.88 2.04 -4.20
C GLY A 213 10.12 3.35 -4.12
N LEU A 214 10.37 4.29 -5.02
CA LEU A 214 9.67 5.58 -5.09
C LEU A 214 8.14 5.38 -5.24
N LEU A 215 7.72 4.55 -6.19
CA LEU A 215 6.30 4.27 -6.44
C LEU A 215 5.62 3.61 -5.23
N SER A 216 6.32 2.70 -4.55
CA SER A 216 5.80 2.07 -3.33
C SER A 216 5.68 3.04 -2.16
N GLY A 217 6.63 3.97 -2.02
CA GLY A 217 6.57 5.04 -1.03
C GLY A 217 5.31 5.88 -1.20
N PHE A 218 5.09 6.40 -2.41
CA PHE A 218 3.88 7.17 -2.74
C PHE A 218 2.59 6.35 -2.57
N GLY A 219 2.61 5.07 -2.93
CA GLY A 219 1.46 4.19 -2.74
C GLY A 219 1.08 4.03 -1.26
N ILE A 220 2.07 3.84 -0.39
CA ILE A 220 1.85 3.75 1.07
C ILE A 220 1.44 5.10 1.64
N GLU A 221 2.03 6.20 1.19
CA GLU A 221 1.67 7.55 1.60
C GLU A 221 0.19 7.84 1.33
N LEU A 222 -0.27 7.55 0.10
CA LEU A 222 -1.68 7.70 -0.28
C LEU A 222 -2.59 6.80 0.55
N ALA A 223 -2.20 5.54 0.77
CA ALA A 223 -2.97 4.61 1.58
C ALA A 223 -3.11 5.10 3.03
N CYS A 224 -2.00 5.53 3.66
CA CYS A 224 -2.01 6.10 5.01
C CYS A 224 -2.88 7.36 5.08
N PHE A 225 -2.78 8.26 4.10
CA PHE A 225 -3.60 9.47 4.04
C PHE A 225 -5.10 9.16 3.97
N LEU A 226 -5.50 8.23 3.11
CA LEU A 226 -6.89 7.77 3.01
C LEU A 226 -7.37 7.12 4.32
N THR A 227 -6.54 6.31 4.96
CA THR A 227 -6.88 5.69 6.24
C THR A 227 -7.05 6.74 7.35
N ILE A 228 -6.19 7.76 7.42
CA ILE A 228 -6.33 8.87 8.38
C ILE A 228 -7.67 9.58 8.17
N ILE A 229 -8.04 9.88 6.92
CA ILE A 229 -9.32 10.51 6.60
C ILE A 229 -10.49 9.65 7.08
N LEU A 230 -10.47 8.34 6.80
CA LEU A 230 -11.53 7.43 7.21
C LEU A 230 -11.67 7.34 8.74
N ILE A 231 -10.57 7.26 9.47
CA ILE A 231 -10.57 7.25 10.94
C ILE A 231 -11.04 8.61 11.48
N TYR A 232 -10.67 9.72 10.84
CA TYR A 232 -11.15 11.05 11.21
C TYR A 232 -12.67 11.20 11.00
N MET A 233 -13.22 10.66 9.91
CA MET A 233 -14.67 10.63 9.70
C MET A 233 -15.38 9.84 10.81
N GLN A 234 -14.84 8.69 11.23
CA GLN A 234 -15.38 7.92 12.36
C GLN A 234 -15.33 8.72 13.66
N TYR A 235 -14.23 9.45 13.90
CA TYR A 235 -14.08 10.31 15.08
C TYR A 235 -15.19 11.38 15.13
N GLU A 236 -15.46 12.07 14.03
CA GLU A 236 -16.52 13.09 13.97
C GLU A 236 -17.91 12.46 14.18
N MET A 237 -18.19 11.31 13.56
CA MET A 237 -19.46 10.60 13.76
C MET A 237 -19.67 10.18 15.23
N ILE A 238 -18.64 9.65 15.90
CA ILE A 238 -18.70 9.29 17.33
C ILE A 238 -18.82 10.54 18.21
N SER A 239 -18.11 11.62 17.87
CA SER A 239 -18.18 12.90 18.58
C SER A 239 -19.61 13.45 18.56
N HIS A 240 -20.28 13.38 17.40
CA HIS A 240 -21.68 13.76 17.27
C HIS A 240 -22.62 12.85 18.07
N LEU A 241 -22.40 11.54 18.07
CA LEU A 241 -23.19 10.60 18.89
C LEU A 241 -23.01 10.86 20.38
N TRP A 242 -21.79 11.18 20.82
CA TRP A 242 -21.50 11.50 22.22
C TRP A 242 -22.24 12.76 22.67
N VAL A 243 -22.19 13.85 21.89
CA VAL A 243 -22.93 15.09 22.21
C VAL A 243 -24.44 14.80 22.29
N HIS A 244 -24.97 13.99 21.38
CA HIS A 244 -26.38 13.60 21.43
C HIS A 244 -26.73 12.78 22.68
N SER A 245 -25.88 11.81 23.04
CA SER A 245 -26.07 10.98 24.24
C SER A 245 -26.03 11.81 25.52
N ALA A 246 -25.09 12.76 25.61
CA ALA A 246 -24.96 13.68 26.74
C ALA A 246 -26.17 14.60 26.91
N VAL A 247 -26.78 15.06 25.81
CA VAL A 247 -27.97 15.93 25.83
C VAL A 247 -29.25 15.13 26.09
N ALA A 248 -29.38 13.92 25.56
CA ALA A 248 -30.60 13.10 25.65
C ALA A 248 -30.72 12.34 26.98
N ASN A 249 -29.61 11.87 27.54
CA ASN A 249 -29.55 11.18 28.84
C ASN A 249 -28.47 11.83 29.71
N PRO A 250 -28.68 13.07 30.18
CA PRO A 250 -27.75 13.69 31.12
C PRO A 250 -27.67 12.80 32.37
N MET A 251 -26.47 12.34 32.72
CA MET A 251 -26.32 11.59 33.97
C MET A 251 -26.69 12.50 35.14
N VAL A 252 -27.62 12.04 35.99
CA VAL A 252 -28.09 12.74 37.20
C VAL A 252 -26.92 13.17 38.10
N GLU A 253 -25.78 12.48 38.03
CA GLU A 253 -24.54 12.84 38.75
C GLU A 253 -23.96 14.21 38.38
N GLN A 254 -24.23 14.77 37.18
CA GLN A 254 -23.71 16.08 36.79
C GLN A 254 -24.47 17.27 37.41
N TYR A 255 -25.63 17.03 38.03
CA TYR A 255 -26.41 18.05 38.75
C TYR A 255 -26.23 18.00 40.28
N LEU A 256 -25.37 17.12 40.79
CA LEU A 256 -25.03 17.07 42.23
C LEU A 256 -23.86 17.98 42.61
N HIS A 257 -23.19 18.58 41.62
CA HIS A 257 -22.06 19.50 41.81
C HIS A 257 -22.26 20.88 41.16
N PHE A 258 -23.51 21.22 40.83
CA PHE A 258 -23.93 22.59 40.46
C PHE A 258 -24.96 23.11 41.46
#